data_AF-A0A3E0C2Y5-F1
#
_entry.id   AF-A0A3E0C2Y5-F1
#
_cell.length_a   1.000
_cell.length_b   1.000
_cell.length_c   1.000
_cell.angle_alpha   90.00
_cell.angle_beta   90.00
_cell.angle_gamma   90.00
#
_symmetry.space_group_name_H-M   'P 1'
#
loop_
_entity.id
_entity.type
_entity.pdbx_description
1 polymer ?
#
loop_
_entity_poly.entity_id
_entity_poly.type
_entity_poly.pdbx_seq_one_letter_code
_entity_poly.pdbx_strand_id
1 'polypeptide(L)'
;MNHRPAHPTRTRRVFATLAATLAFTALGALCALPSAAHADALDNIAKSGTVRIGVFEDYPPFGSIGPDMKPMGYDIDVANLIGKALNAKVELVQVTGDNRMAYLADHKADMLLSVGQTPEREKVIDFSQPYAPYYLAVFGPKALPVKNAADLAGKSISVARGTLEDLSVTKIAPPTANIKRFDDPNGAISAFLSGQVQLMVVGNDVGATILARHPANDPEQKFSLFSSPDHVGLNKNEPRLKQKVDETIAKARKDGTMNAISQKWLRAPLPADL
;
A
#
# COMPACT_ATOMS: atom_id res chain seq x y z
N MET A 1 -87.46 -25.78 -50.28
CA MET A 1 -87.28 -27.08 -50.96
C MET A 1 -86.16 -26.94 -51.98
N ASN A 2 -85.06 -27.67 -51.74
CA ASN A 2 -84.23 -28.46 -52.69
C ASN A 2 -84.11 -27.97 -54.16
N HIS A 3 -82.96 -27.97 -54.85
CA HIS A 3 -81.66 -28.61 -54.68
C HIS A 3 -80.65 -27.90 -55.63
N ARG A 4 -79.36 -27.94 -55.26
CA ARG A 4 -78.11 -27.72 -56.04
C ARG A 4 -78.07 -28.52 -57.36
N PRO A 5 -77.04 -28.43 -58.28
CA PRO A 5 -75.66 -27.92 -58.12
C PRO A 5 -74.99 -27.20 -59.33
N ALA A 6 -73.75 -26.78 -59.09
CA ALA A 6 -72.54 -27.02 -59.91
C ALA A 6 -71.75 -25.75 -60.32
N HIS A 7 -70.46 -25.75 -59.95
CA HIS A 7 -69.42 -24.77 -60.29
C HIS A 7 -69.13 -24.71 -61.80
N PRO A 8 -68.62 -23.58 -62.32
CA PRO A 8 -67.17 -23.50 -62.54
C PRO A 8 -66.53 -22.09 -62.40
N THR A 9 -65.21 -22.12 -62.12
CA THR A 9 -64.13 -21.23 -62.59
C THR A 9 -64.35 -19.72 -62.75
N ARG A 10 -63.55 -18.89 -62.06
CA ARG A 10 -62.38 -18.16 -62.62
C ARG A 10 -61.91 -17.01 -61.70
N THR A 11 -60.62 -17.06 -61.37
CA THR A 11 -59.69 -15.92 -61.21
C THR A 11 -60.15 -14.67 -60.47
N ARG A 12 -59.77 -14.57 -59.19
CA ARG A 12 -59.41 -13.30 -58.55
C ARG A 12 -57.90 -13.31 -58.26
N ARG A 13 -57.13 -12.61 -59.11
CA ARG A 13 -55.78 -12.15 -58.79
C ARG A 13 -55.92 -10.79 -58.12
N VAL A 14 -55.74 -10.73 -56.80
CA VAL A 14 -55.53 -9.46 -56.09
C VAL A 14 -54.50 -9.73 -55.00
N PHE A 15 -53.31 -9.18 -55.25
CA PHE A 15 -52.32 -8.62 -54.32
C PHE A 15 -51.84 -9.40 -53.07
N ALA A 16 -50.53 -9.23 -52.88
CA ALA A 16 -49.76 -9.38 -51.65
C ALA A 16 -49.26 -10.79 -51.30
N THR A 17 -48.08 -11.14 -51.81
CA THR A 17 -47.16 -12.04 -51.11
C THR A 17 -45.74 -11.71 -51.58
N LEU A 18 -45.08 -10.77 -50.90
CA LEU A 18 -43.64 -10.64 -50.95
C LEU A 18 -43.12 -10.00 -49.66
N ALA A 19 -43.19 -10.75 -48.55
CA ALA A 19 -42.44 -10.44 -47.33
C ALA A 19 -42.53 -11.60 -46.33
N ALA A 20 -41.88 -12.74 -46.60
CA ALA A 20 -41.62 -13.72 -45.54
C ALA A 20 -40.56 -14.75 -45.93
N THR A 21 -39.32 -14.35 -46.20
CA THR A 21 -38.15 -15.26 -46.07
C THR A 21 -36.85 -14.49 -46.21
N LEU A 22 -36.38 -13.86 -45.13
CA LEU A 22 -34.97 -13.44 -44.91
C LEU A 22 -34.85 -12.79 -43.53
N ALA A 23 -35.10 -13.56 -42.47
CA ALA A 23 -34.92 -13.08 -41.10
C ALA A 23 -34.57 -14.22 -40.15
N PHE A 24 -33.57 -15.04 -40.49
CA PHE A 24 -33.01 -16.04 -39.56
C PHE A 24 -31.60 -16.45 -40.01
N THR A 25 -30.59 -15.55 -39.91
CA THR A 25 -29.15 -15.92 -40.03
C THR A 25 -28.18 -14.76 -39.73
N ALA A 26 -28.43 -13.90 -38.73
CA ALA A 26 -27.44 -12.88 -38.36
C ALA A 26 -27.53 -12.38 -36.91
N LEU A 27 -27.79 -13.26 -35.93
CA LEU A 27 -27.79 -12.87 -34.50
C LEU A 27 -26.92 -13.78 -33.61
N GLY A 28 -25.74 -14.17 -34.12
CA GLY A 28 -24.82 -15.07 -33.41
C GLY A 28 -23.42 -14.51 -33.14
N ALA A 29 -23.17 -13.21 -33.38
CA ALA A 29 -21.82 -12.65 -33.25
C ALA A 29 -21.78 -11.27 -32.57
N LEU A 30 -22.69 -11.01 -31.64
CA LEU A 30 -22.64 -9.79 -30.83
C LEU A 30 -21.78 -10.03 -29.56
N CYS A 31 -20.55 -9.56 -29.66
CA CYS A 31 -19.77 -9.00 -28.56
C CYS A 31 -19.34 -9.94 -27.43
N ALA A 32 -18.44 -10.88 -27.72
CA ALA A 32 -17.34 -11.12 -26.79
C ALA A 32 -16.35 -9.96 -26.95
N LEU A 33 -16.62 -8.83 -26.30
CA LEU A 33 -15.58 -7.82 -26.08
C LEU A 33 -14.48 -8.55 -25.29
N PRO A 34 -13.24 -8.64 -25.79
CA PRO A 34 -12.16 -9.07 -24.94
C PRO A 34 -12.14 -8.07 -23.79
N SER A 35 -12.41 -8.53 -22.56
CA SER A 35 -11.96 -7.79 -21.38
C SER A 35 -10.52 -7.43 -21.69
N ALA A 36 -10.20 -6.13 -21.67
CA ALA A 36 -8.82 -5.68 -21.81
C ALA A 36 -8.01 -6.57 -20.88
N ALA A 37 -7.18 -7.44 -21.47
CA ALA A 37 -6.34 -8.35 -20.72
C ALA A 37 -5.28 -7.46 -20.07
N HIS A 38 -5.63 -6.87 -18.93
CA HIS A 38 -4.65 -6.35 -18.01
C HIS A 38 -3.72 -7.51 -17.75
N ALA A 39 -2.48 -7.40 -18.21
CA ALA A 39 -1.46 -8.39 -17.94
C ALA A 39 -1.27 -8.41 -16.42
N ASP A 40 -1.83 -9.44 -15.79
CA ASP A 40 -1.82 -9.63 -14.35
C ASP A 40 -0.39 -9.55 -13.82
N ALA A 41 -0.14 -8.71 -12.82
CA ALA A 41 1.18 -8.53 -12.25
C ALA A 41 1.77 -9.86 -11.76
N LEU A 42 0.94 -10.79 -11.26
CA LEU A 42 1.38 -12.12 -10.86
C LEU A 42 1.93 -12.93 -12.05
N ASP A 43 1.30 -12.84 -13.21
CA ASP A 43 1.75 -13.55 -14.42
C ASP A 43 3.05 -12.92 -14.96
N ASN A 44 3.20 -11.59 -14.87
CA ASN A 44 4.45 -10.89 -15.22
C ASN A 44 5.61 -11.28 -14.28
N ILE A 45 5.35 -11.38 -12.98
CA ILE A 45 6.32 -11.86 -11.98
C ILE A 45 6.69 -13.31 -12.27
N ALA A 46 5.70 -14.19 -12.52
CA ALA A 46 5.95 -15.59 -12.82
C ALA A 46 6.77 -15.78 -14.10
N LYS A 47 6.50 -14.97 -15.13
CA LYS A 47 7.22 -15.02 -16.42
C LYS A 47 8.65 -14.49 -16.30
N SER A 48 8.86 -13.41 -15.56
CA SER A 48 10.19 -12.81 -15.37
C SER A 48 11.03 -13.54 -14.33
N GLY A 49 10.40 -14.30 -13.43
CA GLY A 49 11.04 -14.92 -12.27
C GLY A 49 11.54 -13.90 -11.24
N THR A 50 11.12 -12.64 -11.33
CA THR A 50 11.58 -11.54 -10.46
C THR A 50 10.38 -10.76 -9.93
N VAL A 51 10.44 -10.37 -8.66
CA VAL A 51 9.49 -9.44 -8.04
C VAL A 51 10.26 -8.24 -7.50
N ARG A 52 9.85 -7.04 -7.91
CA ARG A 52 10.46 -5.78 -7.50
C ARG A 52 9.70 -5.21 -6.32
N ILE A 53 10.37 -5.08 -5.19
CA ILE A 53 9.73 -4.73 -3.93
C ILE A 53 10.33 -3.41 -3.43
N GLY A 54 9.49 -2.37 -3.38
CA GLY A 54 9.87 -1.04 -2.91
C GLY A 54 9.97 -0.99 -1.39
N VAL A 55 11.14 -0.63 -0.88
CA VAL A 55 11.46 -0.57 0.56
C VAL A 55 12.20 0.71 0.92
N PHE A 56 12.07 1.15 2.17
CA PHE A 56 12.99 2.13 2.74
C PHE A 56 14.30 1.43 3.12
N GLU A 57 15.43 2.13 2.98
CA GLU A 57 16.76 1.62 3.37
C GLU A 57 17.43 2.50 4.44
N ASP A 58 16.67 3.45 4.96
CA ASP A 58 17.04 4.53 5.86
C ASP A 58 16.01 4.69 7.00
N TYR A 59 15.25 3.62 7.27
CA TYR A 59 14.16 3.59 8.24
C TYR A 59 14.23 2.40 9.20
N PRO A 60 15.28 2.30 10.05
CA PRO A 60 15.39 1.21 11.01
C PRO A 60 14.27 1.29 12.07
N PRO A 61 13.70 0.15 12.51
CA PRO A 61 14.12 -1.23 12.24
C PRO A 61 13.49 -1.86 10.99
N PHE A 62 12.68 -1.12 10.24
CA PHE A 62 11.94 -1.64 9.08
C PHE A 62 12.86 -1.86 7.87
N GLY A 63 13.75 -0.92 7.59
CA GLY A 63 14.77 -1.08 6.56
C GLY A 63 16.00 -0.21 6.82
N SER A 64 17.18 -0.78 6.62
CA SER A 64 18.48 -0.14 6.84
C SER A 64 19.57 -0.82 6.02
N ILE A 65 20.71 -0.17 5.81
CA ILE A 65 21.89 -0.84 5.26
C ILE A 65 22.70 -1.49 6.38
N GLY A 66 22.96 -2.79 6.23
CA GLY A 66 23.72 -3.61 7.14
C GLY A 66 25.24 -3.39 7.07
N PRO A 67 26.00 -3.95 8.02
CA PRO A 67 27.48 -3.89 8.00
C PRO A 67 28.10 -4.58 6.78
N ASP A 68 27.39 -5.50 6.14
CA ASP A 68 27.77 -6.18 4.90
C ASP A 68 27.36 -5.39 3.64
N MET A 69 26.94 -4.14 3.81
CA MET A 69 26.46 -3.23 2.75
C MET A 69 25.21 -3.74 2.02
N LYS A 70 24.41 -4.61 2.66
CA LYS A 70 23.14 -5.09 2.11
C LYS A 70 21.94 -4.55 2.89
N PRO A 71 20.78 -4.34 2.24
CA PRO A 71 19.56 -4.01 2.94
C PRO A 71 19.20 -5.10 3.96
N MET A 72 18.81 -4.67 5.16
CA MET A 72 18.28 -5.51 6.23
C MET A 72 17.18 -4.77 7.00
N GLY A 73 16.26 -5.53 7.59
CA GLY A 73 15.18 -4.96 8.40
C GLY A 73 13.94 -5.85 8.39
N TYR A 74 12.92 -5.40 9.11
CA TYR A 74 11.62 -6.05 9.14
C TYR A 74 11.07 -6.24 7.72
N ASP A 75 11.05 -5.17 6.93
CA ASP A 75 10.47 -5.17 5.58
C ASP A 75 11.28 -6.04 4.63
N ILE A 76 12.59 -6.16 4.85
CA ILE A 76 13.45 -7.03 4.03
C ILE A 76 13.15 -8.51 4.31
N ASP A 77 12.93 -8.88 5.57
CA ASP A 77 12.53 -10.23 5.91
C ASP A 77 11.12 -10.57 5.35
N VAL A 78 10.18 -9.60 5.37
CA VAL A 78 8.85 -9.76 4.76
C VAL A 78 8.93 -9.82 3.22
N ALA A 79 9.75 -8.99 2.59
CA ALA A 79 9.97 -9.02 1.14
C ALA A 79 10.51 -10.38 0.69
N ASN A 80 11.47 -10.94 1.43
CA ASN A 80 12.02 -12.28 1.18
C ASN A 80 10.97 -13.39 1.36
N LEU A 81 10.09 -13.27 2.36
CA LEU A 81 8.96 -14.18 2.55
C LEU A 81 8.02 -14.15 1.35
N ILE A 82 7.67 -12.96 0.85
CA ILE A 82 6.81 -12.77 -0.32
C ILE A 82 7.47 -13.35 -1.58
N GLY A 83 8.75 -13.05 -1.84
CA GLY A 83 9.48 -13.60 -2.99
C GLY A 83 9.50 -15.12 -3.00
N LYS A 84 9.73 -15.75 -1.83
CA LYS A 84 9.64 -17.21 -1.69
C LYS A 84 8.25 -17.75 -2.01
N ALA A 85 7.19 -17.09 -1.54
CA ALA A 85 5.81 -17.51 -1.82
C ALA A 85 5.42 -17.35 -3.30
N LEU A 86 6.00 -16.38 -3.98
CA LEU A 86 5.85 -16.13 -5.42
C LEU A 86 6.77 -16.99 -6.30
N ASN A 87 7.71 -17.74 -5.69
CA ASN A 87 8.77 -18.44 -6.41
C ASN A 87 9.55 -17.51 -7.36
N ALA A 88 9.83 -16.29 -6.90
CA ALA A 88 10.51 -15.25 -7.65
C ALA A 88 11.71 -14.71 -6.87
N LYS A 89 12.76 -14.31 -7.58
CA LYS A 89 13.88 -13.56 -7.02
C LYS A 89 13.39 -12.19 -6.58
N VAL A 90 13.71 -11.79 -5.35
CA VAL A 90 13.43 -10.44 -4.86
C VAL A 90 14.48 -9.47 -5.42
N GLU A 91 14.01 -8.42 -6.07
CA GLU A 91 14.78 -7.22 -6.37
C GLU A 91 14.28 -6.10 -5.48
N LEU A 92 15.11 -5.66 -4.54
CA LEU A 92 14.77 -4.54 -3.67
C LEU A 92 14.96 -3.24 -4.43
N VAL A 93 13.95 -2.39 -4.40
CA VAL A 93 13.96 -1.05 -5.02
C VAL A 93 13.93 -0.03 -3.89
N GLN A 94 15.01 0.72 -3.70
CA GLN A 94 15.03 1.80 -2.73
C GLN A 94 14.01 2.88 -3.13
N VAL A 95 13.14 3.25 -2.18
CA VAL A 95 12.14 4.31 -2.38
C VAL A 95 12.18 5.34 -1.24
N THR A 96 11.59 6.51 -1.51
CA THR A 96 11.33 7.56 -0.53
C THR A 96 9.82 7.75 -0.34
N GLY A 97 9.43 8.53 0.67
CA GLY A 97 8.02 8.87 0.89
C GLY A 97 7.37 9.51 -0.33
N ASP A 98 8.11 10.39 -1.02
CA ASP A 98 7.64 11.12 -2.19
C ASP A 98 7.53 10.27 -3.45
N ASN A 99 8.54 9.45 -3.74
CA ASN A 99 8.63 8.80 -5.05
C ASN A 99 7.89 7.45 -5.12
N ARG A 100 7.62 6.81 -3.98
CA ARG A 100 7.15 5.41 -3.92
C ARG A 100 5.84 5.17 -4.64
N MET A 101 4.89 6.11 -4.54
CA MET A 101 3.58 5.96 -5.19
C MET A 101 3.71 6.05 -6.71
N ALA A 102 4.58 6.95 -7.21
CA ALA A 102 4.89 7.03 -8.63
C ALA A 102 5.66 5.78 -9.09
N TYR A 103 6.57 5.24 -8.29
CA TYR A 103 7.29 4.00 -8.62
C TYR A 103 6.35 2.81 -8.73
N LEU A 104 5.34 2.72 -7.87
CA LEU A 104 4.32 1.70 -7.97
C LEU A 104 3.45 1.91 -9.22
N ALA A 105 2.92 3.12 -9.42
CA ALA A 105 2.08 3.45 -10.57
C ALA A 105 2.78 3.25 -11.93
N ASP A 106 4.07 3.58 -12.02
CA ASP A 106 4.89 3.41 -13.23
C ASP A 106 5.43 1.97 -13.37
N HIS A 107 5.02 1.04 -12.50
CA HIS A 107 5.54 -0.33 -12.45
C HIS A 107 7.07 -0.40 -12.37
N LYS A 108 7.71 0.54 -11.68
CA LYS A 108 9.13 0.44 -11.28
C LYS A 108 9.30 -0.46 -10.06
N ALA A 109 8.27 -0.54 -9.21
CA ALA A 109 8.09 -1.55 -8.18
C ALA A 109 6.74 -2.27 -8.42
N ASP A 110 6.68 -3.56 -8.09
CA ASP A 110 5.44 -4.35 -8.18
C ASP A 110 4.59 -4.24 -6.90
N MET A 111 5.24 -3.93 -5.77
CA MET A 111 4.61 -3.67 -4.48
C MET A 111 5.51 -2.82 -3.58
N LEU A 112 4.93 -2.24 -2.53
CA LEU A 112 5.59 -1.36 -1.57
C LEU A 112 5.41 -1.86 -0.12
N LEU A 113 6.44 -1.76 0.71
CA LEU A 113 6.42 -2.17 2.14
C LEU A 113 6.40 -0.95 3.06
N SER A 114 5.88 -1.08 4.28
CA SER A 114 5.60 0.00 5.23
C SER A 114 4.71 1.09 4.63
N VAL A 115 3.55 0.67 4.12
CA VAL A 115 2.52 1.61 3.63
C VAL A 115 1.40 1.71 4.67
N GLY A 116 1.32 2.86 5.34
CA GLY A 116 0.15 3.18 6.16
C GLY A 116 -1.11 3.41 5.30
N GLN A 117 -2.22 2.78 5.69
CA GLN A 117 -3.50 2.86 4.99
C GLN A 117 -4.24 4.17 5.30
N THR A 118 -4.73 4.85 4.26
CA THR A 118 -5.52 6.09 4.35
C THR A 118 -6.56 6.14 3.23
N PRO A 119 -7.70 6.83 3.41
CA PRO A 119 -8.70 6.98 2.36
C PRO A 119 -8.15 7.59 1.06
N GLU A 120 -7.15 8.47 1.16
CA GLU A 120 -6.52 9.09 0.00
C GLU A 120 -5.69 8.09 -0.80
N ARG A 121 -4.90 7.24 -0.11
CA ARG A 121 -4.11 6.19 -0.76
C ARG A 121 -4.99 5.06 -1.30
N GLU A 122 -6.08 4.71 -0.62
CA GLU A 122 -7.05 3.70 -1.09
C GLU A 122 -7.70 4.04 -2.42
N LYS A 123 -7.70 5.31 -2.84
CA LYS A 123 -8.18 5.71 -4.16
C LYS A 123 -7.24 5.28 -5.28
N VAL A 124 -5.95 5.09 -5.00
CA VAL A 124 -4.91 4.91 -6.01
C VAL A 124 -4.17 3.58 -5.91
N ILE A 125 -4.19 2.91 -4.75
CA ILE A 125 -3.55 1.61 -4.53
C ILE A 125 -4.44 0.67 -3.72
N ASP A 126 -4.18 -0.64 -3.82
CA ASP A 126 -4.76 -1.66 -2.95
C ASP A 126 -3.78 -2.01 -1.81
N PHE A 127 -4.32 -2.52 -0.71
CA PHE A 127 -3.58 -2.86 0.51
C PHE A 127 -3.72 -4.34 0.85
N SER A 128 -2.65 -4.99 1.27
CA SER A 128 -2.73 -6.30 1.90
C SER A 128 -3.41 -6.23 3.28
N GLN A 129 -3.62 -7.37 3.92
CA GLN A 129 -3.73 -7.43 5.39
C GLN A 129 -2.52 -6.75 6.03
N PRO A 130 -2.65 -6.12 7.20
CA PRO A 130 -1.51 -5.54 7.90
C PRO A 130 -0.48 -6.63 8.18
N TYR A 131 0.79 -6.28 8.33
CA TYR A 131 1.85 -7.24 8.65
C TYR A 131 2.72 -6.81 9.82
N ALA A 132 2.81 -5.51 10.14
CA ALA A 132 3.52 -5.02 11.30
C ALA A 132 2.68 -3.99 12.08
N PRO A 133 2.75 -4.00 13.42
CA PRO A 133 2.11 -2.97 14.23
C PRO A 133 2.88 -1.67 14.08
N TYR A 134 2.16 -0.57 13.98
CA TYR A 134 2.79 0.72 13.84
C TYR A 134 1.84 1.82 14.29
N TYR A 135 2.34 2.76 15.09
CA TYR A 135 1.62 3.98 15.43
C TYR A 135 2.54 5.19 15.34
N LEU A 136 1.96 6.31 14.96
CA LEU A 136 2.67 7.57 14.83
C LEU A 136 2.59 8.35 16.13
N ALA A 137 3.72 8.93 16.54
CA ALA A 137 3.76 9.78 17.72
C ALA A 137 4.68 10.98 17.52
N VAL A 138 4.42 12.02 18.30
CA VAL A 138 5.32 13.17 18.41
C VAL A 138 6.32 12.88 19.52
N PHE A 139 7.61 13.05 19.22
CA PHE A 139 8.71 12.91 20.17
C PHE A 139 9.42 14.25 20.37
N GLY A 140 9.92 14.47 21.58
CA GLY A 140 10.63 15.71 21.94
C GLY A 140 11.38 15.58 23.27
N PRO A 141 12.25 16.53 23.63
CA PRO A 141 12.96 16.53 24.91
C PRO A 141 11.97 16.56 26.08
N LYS A 142 12.21 15.82 27.17
CA LYS A 142 11.32 15.80 28.36
C LYS A 142 10.97 17.19 28.87
N ALA A 143 11.95 18.08 28.93
CA ALA A 143 11.80 19.45 29.41
C ALA A 143 10.83 20.32 28.56
N LEU A 144 10.52 19.93 27.33
CA LEU A 144 9.60 20.67 26.46
C LEU A 144 8.15 20.24 26.71
N PRO A 145 7.27 21.10 27.28
CA PRO A 145 5.89 20.72 27.56
C PRO A 145 5.06 20.71 26.29
N VAL A 146 4.73 19.51 25.79
CA VAL A 146 3.85 19.27 24.65
C VAL A 146 2.99 18.06 24.99
N LYS A 147 1.66 18.22 25.00
CA LYS A 147 0.71 17.16 25.38
C LYS A 147 -0.32 16.87 24.29
N ASN A 148 -0.50 17.78 23.33
CA ASN A 148 -1.48 17.66 22.27
C ASN A 148 -1.07 18.49 21.04
N ALA A 149 -1.90 18.45 20.00
CA ALA A 149 -1.67 19.15 18.75
C ALA A 149 -1.56 20.68 18.91
N ALA A 150 -2.36 21.30 19.79
CA ALA A 150 -2.35 22.75 19.98
C ALA A 150 -1.00 23.24 20.55
N ASP A 151 -0.33 22.42 21.36
CA ASP A 151 0.98 22.73 21.93
C ASP A 151 2.12 22.74 20.89
N LEU A 152 1.85 22.31 19.65
CA LEU A 152 2.80 22.43 18.52
C LEU A 152 2.94 23.88 18.02
N ALA A 153 2.06 24.79 18.45
CA ALA A 153 2.11 26.19 18.06
C ALA A 153 3.48 26.82 18.35
N GLY A 154 4.08 27.43 17.32
CA GLY A 154 5.41 28.05 17.41
C GLY A 154 6.58 27.09 17.60
N LYS A 155 6.36 25.76 17.56
CA LYS A 155 7.42 24.76 17.67
C LYS A 155 7.95 24.36 16.30
N SER A 156 9.20 23.92 16.26
CA SER A 156 9.78 23.31 15.05
C SER A 156 9.68 21.79 15.11
N ILE A 157 9.18 21.18 14.03
CA ILE A 157 8.92 19.74 13.93
C ILE A 157 9.60 19.20 12.66
N SER A 158 10.42 18.15 12.77
CA SER A 158 10.93 17.44 11.60
C SER A 158 10.03 16.29 11.17
N VAL A 159 9.86 16.15 9.85
CA VAL A 159 9.21 15.02 9.18
C VAL A 159 9.93 14.71 7.87
N ALA A 160 9.89 13.46 7.43
CA ALA A 160 10.25 13.10 6.06
C ALA A 160 9.06 13.42 5.13
N ARG A 161 9.31 14.09 4.01
CA ARG A 161 8.23 14.46 3.09
C ARG A 161 7.59 13.24 2.42
N GLY A 162 6.29 13.37 2.14
CA GLY A 162 5.50 12.35 1.46
C GLY A 162 5.16 11.13 2.33
N THR A 163 5.70 11.05 3.55
CA THR A 163 5.38 9.97 4.48
C THR A 163 4.06 10.25 5.22
N LEU A 164 3.57 9.23 5.92
CA LEU A 164 2.32 9.40 6.67
C LEU A 164 2.51 10.36 7.85
N GLU A 165 3.71 10.42 8.45
CA GLU A 165 4.12 11.36 9.49
C GLU A 165 3.89 12.81 9.06
N ASP A 166 4.36 13.19 7.85
CA ASP A 166 4.17 14.53 7.29
C ASP A 166 2.68 14.84 7.08
N LEU A 167 1.95 13.95 6.39
CA LEU A 167 0.53 14.14 6.10
C LEU A 167 -0.28 14.28 7.40
N SER A 168 0.06 13.49 8.41
CA SER A 168 -0.63 13.44 9.70
C SER A 168 -0.42 14.69 10.53
N VAL A 169 0.84 15.10 10.70
CA VAL A 169 1.14 16.29 11.51
C VAL A 169 0.64 17.56 10.80
N THR A 170 0.77 17.63 9.48
CA THR A 170 0.29 18.77 8.68
C THR A 170 -1.22 18.97 8.84
N LYS A 171 -2.00 17.89 8.94
CA LYS A 171 -3.45 17.96 9.10
C LYS A 171 -3.89 18.54 10.45
N ILE A 172 -3.11 18.34 11.50
CA ILE A 172 -3.51 18.70 12.88
C ILE A 172 -2.75 19.89 13.47
N ALA A 173 -1.60 20.25 12.89
CA ALA A 173 -0.73 21.26 13.47
C ALA A 173 -1.37 22.67 13.36
N PRO A 174 -1.22 23.53 14.39
CA PRO A 174 -1.59 24.92 14.31
C PRO A 174 -0.82 25.64 13.19
N PRO A 175 -1.38 26.69 12.54
CA PRO A 175 -0.70 27.42 11.47
C PRO A 175 0.66 28.04 11.87
N THR A 176 0.88 28.26 13.17
CA THR A 176 2.14 28.80 13.70
C THR A 176 3.21 27.74 13.96
N ALA A 177 2.88 26.45 13.83
CA ALA A 177 3.86 25.37 13.91
C ALA A 177 4.78 25.42 12.67
N ASN A 178 6.08 25.23 12.89
CA ASN A 178 7.08 25.21 11.83
C ASN A 178 7.43 23.76 11.46
N ILE A 179 6.70 23.18 10.51
CA ILE A 179 6.97 21.84 9.98
C ILE A 179 8.13 21.92 8.98
N LYS A 180 9.29 21.39 9.37
CA LYS A 180 10.48 21.27 8.53
C LYS A 180 10.48 19.89 7.86
N ARG A 181 10.37 19.89 6.54
CA ARG A 181 10.37 18.67 5.71
C ARG A 181 11.77 18.35 5.23
N PHE A 182 12.19 17.11 5.46
CA PHE A 182 13.45 16.54 4.99
C PHE A 182 13.19 15.53 3.89
N ASP A 183 14.18 15.28 3.04
CA ASP A 183 14.02 14.41 1.87
C ASP A 183 13.83 12.93 2.25
N ASP A 184 14.32 12.54 3.43
CA ASP A 184 14.26 11.18 3.94
C ASP A 184 14.11 11.11 5.49
N PRO A 185 13.76 9.93 6.04
CA PRO A 185 13.62 9.76 7.49
C PRO A 185 14.91 10.01 8.28
N ASN A 186 16.07 9.58 7.76
CA ASN A 186 17.36 9.78 8.43
C ASN A 186 17.69 11.27 8.59
N GLY A 187 17.39 12.10 7.60
CA GLY A 187 17.53 13.55 7.65
C GLY A 187 16.59 14.17 8.69
N ALA A 188 15.33 13.74 8.74
CA ALA A 188 14.38 14.21 9.75
C ALA A 188 14.80 13.84 11.19
N ILE A 189 15.29 12.62 11.39
CA ILE A 189 15.82 12.14 12.67
C ILE A 189 17.10 12.91 13.05
N SER A 190 18.03 13.09 12.11
CA SER A 190 19.29 13.80 12.36
C SER A 190 19.07 15.27 12.72
N ALA A 191 18.10 15.93 12.11
CA ALA A 191 17.72 17.30 12.46
C ALA A 191 17.20 17.41 13.90
N PHE A 192 16.45 16.41 14.36
CA PHE A 192 16.00 16.34 15.74
C PHE A 192 17.17 16.07 16.70
N LEU A 193 18.00 15.09 16.38
CA LEU A 193 19.13 14.69 17.22
C LEU A 193 20.20 15.78 17.37
N SER A 194 20.38 16.61 16.35
CA SER A 194 21.30 17.75 16.38
C SER A 194 20.73 19.01 17.06
N GLY A 195 19.44 19.01 17.43
CA GLY A 195 18.76 20.18 17.98
C GLY A 195 18.36 21.24 16.96
N GLN A 196 18.46 20.95 15.65
CA GLN A 196 18.00 21.83 14.57
C GLN A 196 16.46 22.03 14.58
N VAL A 197 15.74 21.06 15.14
CA VAL A 197 14.31 21.14 15.45
C VAL A 197 14.03 20.67 16.87
N GLN A 198 12.89 21.07 17.42
CA GLN A 198 12.49 20.76 18.79
C GLN A 198 11.75 19.43 18.92
N LEU A 199 11.05 19.01 17.87
CA LEU A 199 10.18 17.84 17.85
C LEU A 199 10.44 17.04 16.57
N MET A 200 10.15 15.74 16.60
CA MET A 200 10.03 14.91 15.40
C MET A 200 8.72 14.12 15.44
N VAL A 201 8.22 13.75 14.27
CA VAL A 201 7.16 12.76 14.14
C VAL A 201 7.73 11.54 13.45
N VAL A 202 7.65 10.40 14.14
CA VAL A 202 8.13 9.10 13.67
C VAL A 202 7.22 8.00 14.20
N GLY A 203 7.37 6.79 13.66
CA GLY A 203 6.79 5.57 14.22
C GLY A 203 7.32 5.26 15.61
N ASN A 204 6.52 4.54 16.39
CA ASN A 204 6.84 4.12 17.75
C ASN A 204 8.16 3.38 17.89
N ASP A 205 8.46 2.44 17.00
CA ASP A 205 9.67 1.62 17.10
C ASP A 205 10.94 2.39 16.73
N VAL A 206 10.80 3.33 15.78
CA VAL A 206 11.86 4.27 15.42
C VAL A 206 12.12 5.22 16.57
N GLY A 207 11.05 5.79 17.13
CA GLY A 207 11.10 6.62 18.33
C GLY A 207 11.79 5.91 19.48
N ALA A 208 11.34 4.70 19.84
CA ALA A 208 11.94 3.89 20.90
C ALA A 208 13.43 3.58 20.65
N THR A 209 13.81 3.31 19.41
CA THR A 209 15.23 3.12 19.04
C THR A 209 16.04 4.38 19.27
N ILE A 210 15.50 5.54 18.91
CA ILE A 210 16.13 6.84 19.15
C ILE A 210 16.24 7.12 20.65
N LEU A 211 15.19 6.88 21.43
CA LEU A 211 15.17 7.02 22.88
C LEU A 211 16.30 6.22 23.54
N ALA A 212 16.50 4.98 23.09
CA ALA A 212 17.51 4.08 23.65
C ALA A 212 18.95 4.47 23.29
N ARG A 213 19.18 5.09 22.13
CA ARG A 213 20.53 5.38 21.61
C ARG A 213 21.04 6.78 21.92
N HIS A 214 20.15 7.73 22.22
CA HIS A 214 20.50 9.15 22.36
C HIS A 214 20.04 9.76 23.70
N PRO A 215 20.52 9.23 24.85
CA PRO A 215 20.09 9.71 26.17
C PRO A 215 20.48 11.17 26.44
N ALA A 216 21.49 11.70 25.75
CA ALA A 216 21.96 13.07 25.91
C ALA A 216 20.88 14.13 25.60
N ASN A 217 19.94 13.81 24.71
CA ASN A 217 18.83 14.72 24.34
C ASN A 217 17.59 14.53 25.22
N ASP A 218 17.63 13.57 26.15
CA ASP A 218 16.51 13.09 26.97
C ASP A 218 15.15 13.12 26.25
N PRO A 219 15.01 12.45 25.09
CA PRO A 219 13.76 12.47 24.36
C PRO A 219 12.69 11.63 25.07
N GLU A 220 11.42 11.96 24.84
CA GLU A 220 10.26 11.15 25.22
C GLU A 220 9.15 11.29 24.17
N GLN A 221 8.22 10.35 24.18
CA GLN A 221 6.96 10.50 23.48
C GLN A 221 6.11 11.57 24.17
N LYS A 222 5.64 12.55 23.40
CA LYS A 222 4.78 13.65 23.87
C LYS A 222 3.31 13.29 23.78
N PHE A 223 2.88 12.79 22.63
CA PHE A 223 1.54 12.25 22.43
C PHE A 223 1.49 11.36 21.19
N SER A 224 0.56 10.41 21.18
CA SER A 224 0.27 9.58 19.99
C SER A 224 -0.63 10.36 19.03
N LEU A 225 -0.35 10.25 17.74
CA LEU A 225 -1.22 10.76 16.68
C LEU A 225 -2.36 9.78 16.42
N PHE A 226 -2.02 8.58 15.94
CA PHE A 226 -2.95 7.48 15.72
C PHE A 226 -2.19 6.19 15.40
N SER A 227 -2.89 5.06 15.51
CA SER A 227 -2.42 3.74 15.07
C SER A 227 -2.60 3.60 13.56
N SER A 228 -1.56 3.16 12.86
CA SER A 228 -1.58 2.90 11.42
C SER A 228 -0.65 1.72 11.13
N PRO A 229 -1.12 0.48 11.30
CA PRO A 229 -0.37 -0.71 10.94
C PRO A 229 0.24 -0.61 9.54
N ASP A 230 1.35 -1.30 9.34
CA ASP A 230 1.99 -1.38 8.02
C ASP A 230 1.34 -2.44 7.15
N HIS A 231 1.08 -2.07 5.91
CA HIS A 231 0.54 -2.94 4.87
C HIS A 231 1.50 -3.01 3.67
N VAL A 232 1.35 -4.05 2.87
CA VAL A 232 1.89 -4.10 1.51
C VAL A 232 0.95 -3.31 0.60
N GLY A 233 1.47 -2.30 -0.09
CA GLY A 233 0.74 -1.55 -1.12
C GLY A 233 0.95 -2.16 -2.50
N LEU A 234 -0.13 -2.28 -3.27
CA LEU A 234 -0.15 -2.84 -4.63
C LEU A 234 -0.90 -1.91 -5.59
N ASN A 235 -0.60 -1.97 -6.89
CA ASN A 235 -1.44 -1.29 -7.87
C ASN A 235 -2.89 -1.81 -7.82
N LYS A 236 -3.83 -0.93 -8.18
CA LYS A 236 -5.23 -1.32 -8.35
C LYS A 236 -5.38 -2.41 -9.39
N ASN A 237 -6.45 -3.19 -9.26
CA ASN A 237 -6.87 -4.23 -10.19
C ASN A 237 -5.90 -5.43 -10.26
N GLU A 238 -5.17 -5.72 -9.17
CA GLU A 238 -4.27 -6.86 -9.04
C GLU A 238 -4.77 -7.89 -7.99
N PRO A 239 -6.02 -8.40 -8.09
CA PRO A 239 -6.62 -9.21 -7.03
C PRO A 239 -5.89 -10.53 -6.77
N ARG A 240 -5.31 -11.16 -7.81
CA ARG A 240 -4.55 -12.41 -7.69
C ARG A 240 -3.24 -12.21 -6.94
N LEU A 241 -2.48 -11.15 -7.29
CA LEU A 241 -1.26 -10.81 -6.57
C LEU A 241 -1.56 -10.44 -5.12
N LYS A 242 -2.57 -9.60 -4.88
CA LYS A 242 -3.01 -9.22 -3.54
C LYS A 242 -3.38 -10.45 -2.70
N GLN A 243 -4.19 -11.36 -3.25
CA GLN A 243 -4.58 -12.60 -2.56
C GLN A 243 -3.35 -13.42 -2.18
N LYS A 244 -2.38 -13.55 -3.09
CA LYS A 244 -1.15 -14.30 -2.83
C LYS A 244 -0.32 -13.68 -1.70
N VAL A 245 -0.25 -12.36 -1.63
CA VAL A 245 0.40 -11.62 -0.53
C VAL A 245 -0.35 -11.83 0.78
N ASP A 246 -1.69 -11.69 0.78
CA ASP A 246 -2.52 -11.89 1.97
C ASP A 246 -2.38 -13.32 2.54
N GLU A 247 -2.43 -14.34 1.68
CA GLU A 247 -2.22 -15.74 2.07
C GLU A 247 -0.83 -15.97 2.65
N THR A 248 0.18 -15.29 2.10
CA THR A 248 1.57 -15.38 2.59
C THR A 248 1.68 -14.80 4.00
N ILE A 249 1.13 -13.61 4.23
CA ILE A 249 1.10 -12.95 5.55
C ILE A 249 0.30 -13.81 6.54
N ALA A 250 -0.89 -14.28 6.16
CA ALA A 250 -1.74 -15.10 7.03
C ALA A 250 -1.06 -16.42 7.43
N LYS A 251 -0.39 -17.09 6.48
CA LYS A 251 0.38 -18.31 6.77
C LYS A 251 1.52 -18.04 7.74
N ALA A 252 2.30 -16.99 7.49
CA ALA A 252 3.45 -16.63 8.31
C ALA A 252 3.04 -16.15 9.72
N ARG A 253 1.84 -15.57 9.87
CA ARG A 253 1.24 -15.34 11.20
C ARG A 253 0.92 -16.64 11.90
N LYS A 254 0.25 -17.57 11.22
CA LYS A 254 -0.20 -18.85 11.79
C LYS A 254 0.95 -19.77 12.19
N ASP A 255 2.03 -19.81 11.42
CA ASP A 255 3.19 -20.67 11.69
C ASP A 255 4.24 -20.02 12.60
N GLY A 256 4.02 -18.79 13.05
CA GLY A 256 4.90 -18.06 13.96
C GLY A 256 6.06 -17.32 13.28
N THR A 257 6.23 -17.43 11.97
CA THR A 257 7.28 -16.73 11.22
C THR A 257 7.18 -15.21 11.39
N MET A 258 5.99 -14.62 11.28
CA MET A 258 5.80 -13.18 11.49
C MET A 258 6.11 -12.76 12.93
N ASN A 259 5.77 -13.60 13.91
CA ASN A 259 6.13 -13.33 15.30
C ASN A 259 7.65 -13.38 15.51
N ALA A 260 8.36 -14.29 14.85
CA ALA A 260 9.82 -14.32 14.88
C ALA A 260 10.45 -13.05 14.26
N ILE A 261 9.90 -12.56 13.14
CA ILE A 261 10.32 -11.29 12.52
C ILE A 261 10.06 -10.12 13.48
N SER A 262 8.88 -10.05 14.10
CA SER A 262 8.54 -9.03 15.09
C SER A 262 9.49 -9.03 16.29
N GLN A 263 9.77 -10.20 16.85
CA GLN A 263 10.69 -10.33 17.98
C GLN A 263 12.13 -9.94 17.60
N LYS A 264 12.57 -10.30 16.39
CA LYS A 264 13.91 -9.97 15.88
C LYS A 264 14.11 -8.46 15.74
N TRP A 265 13.14 -7.76 15.15
CA TRP A 265 13.31 -6.35 14.75
C TRP A 265 12.68 -5.35 15.72
N LEU A 266 11.49 -5.65 16.23
CA LEU A 266 10.74 -4.77 17.14
C LEU A 266 10.96 -5.13 18.62
N ARG A 267 11.61 -6.27 18.92
CA ARG A 267 11.84 -6.79 20.28
C ARG A 267 10.55 -6.98 21.08
N ALA A 268 9.46 -7.24 20.36
CA ALA A 268 8.13 -7.41 20.89
C ALA A 268 7.39 -8.51 20.12
N PRO A 269 6.46 -9.23 20.76
CA PRO A 269 5.60 -10.19 20.07
C PRO A 269 4.72 -9.45 19.06
N LEU A 270 4.37 -10.14 17.97
CA LEU A 270 3.38 -9.63 17.04
C LEU A 270 2.03 -9.52 17.77
N PRO A 271 1.36 -8.35 17.77
CA PRO A 271 0.08 -8.21 18.44
C PRO A 271 -0.96 -9.17 17.86
N ALA A 272 -1.77 -9.77 18.73
CA ALA A 272 -2.77 -10.76 18.33
C ALA A 272 -3.96 -10.14 17.59
N ASP A 273 -4.19 -8.85 17.78
CA ASP A 273 -5.25 -8.03 17.21
C ASP A 273 -4.83 -7.26 15.95
N LEU A 274 -3.60 -7.50 15.47
CA LEU A 274 -3.07 -6.89 14.26
C LEU A 274 -3.72 -7.45 13.00
#